data_AF-A0A080M215-F1
#
_entry.id   AF-A0A080M215-F1
#
_cell.length_a   1.000
_cell.length_b   1.000
_cell.length_c   1.000
_cell.angle_alpha   90.00
_cell.angle_beta   90.00
_cell.angle_gamma   90.00
#
_symmetry.space_group_name_H-M   'P 1'
#
loop_
_entity.id
_entity.type
_entity.pdbx_description
1 polymer ?
#
loop_
_entity_poly.entity_id
_entity_poly.type
_entity_poly.pdbx_seq_one_letter_code
_entity_poly.pdbx_strand_id
1 'polypeptide(L)'
;MDYPADYRAADLLTALLRCVKDLLLENGGRATDEDLLKIERKFRQEYAGCRVYVGARQSTEERYRRIAQDVEAGLSCAEVARRNGCAPRTVRRALATSGLKMTGSSWQSTDSHHFRDPK
;
A
#
# COMPACT_ATOMS: atom_id res chain seq x y z
N MET A 1 8.85 -2.72 14.26
CA MET A 1 8.67 -3.11 12.85
C MET A 1 9.96 -2.76 12.15
N ASP A 2 10.86 -3.72 12.00
CA ASP A 2 12.00 -3.56 11.10
C ASP A 2 11.49 -3.63 9.66
N TYR A 3 11.69 -2.56 8.90
CA TYR A 3 11.44 -2.53 7.46
C TYR A 3 12.80 -2.53 6.73
N PRO A 4 13.40 -3.70 6.45
CA PRO A 4 14.63 -3.75 5.68
C PRO A 4 14.28 -3.84 4.19
N ALA A 5 14.30 -2.69 3.53
CA ALA A 5 14.82 -2.55 2.17
C ALA A 5 14.92 -1.04 1.89
N ASP A 6 15.97 -0.42 2.43
CA ASP A 6 16.41 0.90 1.97
C ASP A 6 16.87 0.75 0.52
N TYR A 7 15.93 0.76 -0.42
CA TYR A 7 16.29 0.97 -1.82
C TYR A 7 16.80 2.40 -1.93
N ARG A 8 18.00 2.58 -2.48
CA ARG A 8 18.45 3.94 -2.80
C ARG A 8 17.47 4.49 -3.82
N ALA A 9 17.03 5.74 -3.65
CA ALA A 9 16.08 6.38 -4.55
C ALA A 9 16.50 6.27 -6.03
N ALA A 10 17.81 6.22 -6.29
CA ALA A 10 18.40 5.98 -7.60
C ALA A 10 18.04 4.61 -8.22
N ASP A 11 17.99 3.53 -7.43
CA ASP A 11 17.70 2.18 -7.94
C ASP A 11 16.21 2.05 -8.31
N LEU A 12 15.33 2.62 -7.48
CA LEU A 12 13.88 2.68 -7.75
C LEU A 12 13.55 3.55 -8.95
N LEU A 13 14.21 4.70 -9.08
CA LEU A 13 14.06 5.58 -10.23
C LEU A 13 14.47 4.87 -11.52
N THR A 14 15.61 4.16 -11.50
CA THR A 14 16.09 3.41 -12.66
C THR A 14 15.08 2.33 -13.08
N ALA A 15 14.52 1.59 -12.11
CA ALA A 15 13.48 0.59 -12.38
C ALA A 15 12.19 1.22 -12.93
N LEU A 16 11.73 2.34 -12.34
CA LEU A 16 10.55 3.06 -12.79
C LEU A 16 10.70 3.56 -14.23
N LEU A 17 11.83 4.19 -14.55
CA LEU A 17 12.10 4.73 -15.89
C LEU A 17 12.11 3.63 -16.95
N ARG A 18 12.62 2.44 -16.62
CA ARG A 18 12.52 1.26 -17.50
C ARG A 18 11.07 0.84 -17.71
N CYS A 19 10.27 0.71 -16.65
CA CYS A 19 8.84 0.39 -16.81
C CYS A 19 8.07 1.43 -17.62
N VAL A 20 8.37 2.72 -17.45
CA VAL A 20 7.76 3.80 -18.24
C VAL A 20 8.15 3.70 -19.71
N LYS A 21 9.43 3.39 -20.00
CA LYS A 21 9.88 3.13 -21.37
C LYS A 21 9.08 2.00 -22.02
N ASP A 22 8.98 0.87 -21.32
CA ASP A 22 8.30 -0.32 -21.83
C ASP A 22 6.82 -0.03 -22.11
N LEU A 23 6.13 0.65 -21.17
CA LEU A 23 4.74 1.10 -21.37
C LEU A 23 4.59 2.08 -22.54
N LEU A 24 5.52 3.02 -22.72
CA LEU A 24 5.47 3.94 -23.85
C LEU A 24 5.64 3.22 -25.18
N LEU A 25 6.53 2.23 -25.25
CA LEU A 25 6.73 1.41 -26.44
C LEU A 25 5.49 0.54 -26.74
N GLU A 26 4.89 -0.08 -25.73
CA GLU A 26 3.66 -0.89 -25.86
C GLU A 26 2.47 -0.06 -26.40
N ASN A 27 2.41 1.23 -26.08
CA ASN A 27 1.35 2.14 -26.51
C ASN A 27 1.70 2.93 -27.80
N GLY A 28 2.75 2.54 -28.53
CA GLY A 28 3.15 3.19 -29.78
C GLY A 28 3.79 4.57 -29.61
N GLY A 29 4.11 4.95 -28.37
CA GLY A 29 4.90 6.14 -28.06
C GLY A 29 6.38 5.96 -28.43
N ARG A 30 7.14 7.06 -28.40
CA ARG A 30 8.59 7.06 -28.60
C ARG A 30 9.26 7.71 -27.40
N ALA A 31 10.11 6.95 -26.73
CA ALA A 31 11.07 7.46 -25.76
C ALA A 31 12.44 6.88 -26.11
N THR A 32 13.41 7.75 -26.38
CA THR A 32 14.77 7.30 -26.62
C THR A 32 15.46 7.00 -25.29
N ASP A 33 16.52 6.19 -25.31
CA ASP A 33 17.37 6.01 -24.13
C ASP A 33 17.98 7.32 -23.65
N GLU A 34 18.22 8.26 -24.57
CA GLU A 34 18.74 9.59 -24.24
C GLU A 34 17.73 10.43 -23.43
N ASP A 35 16.44 10.36 -23.76
CA ASP A 35 15.38 11.06 -23.04
C ASP A 35 15.25 10.52 -21.60
N LEU A 36 15.33 9.20 -21.44
CA LEU A 36 15.27 8.55 -20.13
C LEU A 36 16.48 8.94 -19.27
N LEU A 37 17.68 8.98 -19.86
CA LEU A 37 18.88 9.44 -19.15
C LEU A 37 18.78 10.91 -18.73
N LYS A 38 18.18 11.78 -19.56
CA LYS A 38 17.93 13.19 -19.19
C LYS A 38 16.97 13.30 -18.02
N ILE A 39 15.87 12.53 -18.04
CA ILE A 39 14.90 12.50 -16.94
C ILE A 39 15.54 11.94 -15.67
N GLU A 40 16.31 10.85 -15.78
CA GLU A 40 17.01 10.25 -14.65
C GLU A 40 17.98 11.24 -13.99
N ARG A 41 18.83 11.91 -14.79
CA ARG A 41 19.78 12.90 -14.31
C ARG A 41 19.07 14.06 -13.60
N LYS A 42 18.01 14.59 -14.20
CA LYS A 42 17.22 15.67 -13.62
C LYS A 42 16.61 15.26 -12.27
N PHE A 43 16.01 14.07 -12.21
CA PHE A 43 15.44 13.58 -10.96
C PHE A 43 16.51 13.32 -9.89
N ARG A 44 17.66 12.72 -10.26
CA ARG A 44 18.78 12.54 -9.33
C ARG A 44 19.28 13.87 -8.77
N GLN A 45 19.29 14.93 -9.57
CA GLN A 45 19.69 16.27 -9.14
C GLN A 45 18.65 16.91 -8.22
N GLU A 46 17.38 16.88 -8.61
CA GLU A 46 16.28 17.51 -7.86
C GLU A 46 15.99 16.81 -6.52
N TYR A 47 16.16 15.50 -6.48
CA TYR A 47 15.84 14.66 -5.32
C TYR A 47 17.10 14.02 -4.70
N ALA A 48 18.27 14.61 -4.94
CA ALA A 48 19.53 14.18 -4.33
C ALA A 48 19.39 14.18 -2.79
N GLY A 49 19.64 13.03 -2.16
CA GLY A 49 19.53 12.90 -0.70
C GLY A 49 18.11 12.70 -0.17
N CYS A 50 17.07 12.69 -1.02
CA CYS A 50 15.72 12.32 -0.60
C CYS A 50 15.64 10.81 -0.34
N ARG A 51 15.02 10.43 0.79
CA ARG A 51 14.62 9.05 1.05
C ARG A 51 13.22 8.83 0.51
N VAL A 52 13.07 7.87 -0.39
CA VAL A 52 11.76 7.48 -0.93
C VAL A 52 11.31 6.24 -0.18
N TYR A 53 10.15 6.33 0.47
CA TYR A 53 9.50 5.17 1.07
C TYR A 53 8.64 4.48 0.02
N VAL A 54 9.09 3.33 -0.47
CA VAL A 54 8.24 2.44 -1.27
C VAL A 54 7.59 1.46 -0.32
N GLY A 55 6.37 1.79 0.08
CA GLY A 55 5.55 0.84 0.83
C GLY A 55 5.34 -0.39 -0.04
N ALA A 56 5.76 -1.56 0.43
CA ALA A 56 5.35 -2.82 -0.17
C ALA A 56 3.84 -2.79 -0.35
N ARG A 57 3.35 -3.10 -1.56
CA ARG A 57 1.92 -3.17 -1.81
C ARG A 57 1.36 -4.30 -0.94
N GLN A 58 0.85 -3.94 0.23
CA GLN A 58 0.22 -4.89 1.13
C GLN A 58 -0.92 -5.56 0.37
N SER A 59 -1.02 -6.89 0.49
CA SER A 59 -2.19 -7.59 -0.01
C SER A 59 -3.43 -7.01 0.67
N THR A 60 -4.58 -7.10 0.00
CA THR A 60 -5.86 -6.67 0.58
C THR A 60 -6.10 -7.38 1.91
N GLU A 61 -5.69 -8.64 2.02
CA GLU A 61 -5.81 -9.45 3.23
C GLU A 61 -4.96 -8.91 4.39
N GLU A 62 -3.67 -8.61 4.14
CA GLU A 62 -2.77 -8.04 5.16
C GLU A 62 -3.30 -6.70 5.67
N ARG A 63 -3.82 -5.88 4.75
CA ARG A 63 -4.45 -4.60 5.09
C ARG A 63 -5.69 -4.81 5.98
N TYR A 64 -6.53 -5.80 5.67
CA TYR A 64 -7.74 -6.07 6.44
C TYR A 64 -7.42 -6.63 7.82
N ARG A 65 -6.41 -7.51 7.92
CA ARG A 65 -5.93 -8.05 9.21
C ARG A 65 -5.48 -6.93 10.15
N ARG A 66 -4.70 -5.97 9.65
CA ARG A 66 -4.28 -4.79 10.44
C ARG A 66 -5.47 -3.93 10.88
N ILE A 67 -6.44 -3.70 9.99
CA ILE A 67 -7.66 -2.95 10.33
C ILE A 67 -8.42 -3.64 11.46
N ALA A 68 -8.56 -4.97 11.43
CA ALA A 68 -9.22 -5.73 12.49
C ALA A 68 -8.47 -5.62 13.82
N GLN A 69 -7.13 -5.79 13.81
CA GLN A 69 -6.28 -5.63 15.00
C GLN A 69 -6.38 -4.24 15.64
N ASP A 70 -6.41 -3.18 14.84
CA ASP A 70 -6.58 -1.81 15.35
C ASP A 70 -7.94 -1.63 16.04
N VAL A 71 -9.00 -2.26 15.51
CA VAL A 71 -10.34 -2.22 16.13
C VAL A 71 -10.38 -3.05 17.41
N GLU A 72 -9.75 -4.23 17.44
CA GLU A 72 -9.60 -5.05 18.65
C GLU A 72 -8.82 -4.33 19.75
N ALA A 73 -7.84 -3.49 19.37
CA ALA A 73 -7.13 -2.60 20.27
C ALA A 73 -7.96 -1.40 20.76
N GLY A 74 -9.24 -1.30 20.36
CA GLY A 74 -10.19 -0.30 20.82
C GLY A 74 -10.19 1.03 20.06
N LEU A 75 -9.51 1.12 18.92
CA LEU A 75 -9.53 2.33 18.10
C LEU A 75 -10.89 2.52 17.41
N SER A 76 -11.36 3.76 17.35
CA SER A 76 -12.56 4.10 16.59
C SER A 76 -12.33 3.95 15.09
N CYS A 77 -13.38 3.71 14.30
CA CYS A 77 -13.24 3.57 12.85
C CYS A 77 -12.60 4.79 12.17
N ALA A 78 -12.80 5.99 12.74
CA ALA A 78 -12.18 7.22 12.24
C ALA A 78 -10.66 7.22 12.47
N GLU A 79 -10.21 6.75 13.63
CA GLU A 79 -8.78 6.61 13.96
C GLU A 79 -8.13 5.50 13.13
N VAL A 80 -8.81 4.35 12.99
CA VAL A 80 -8.33 3.25 12.13
C VAL A 80 -8.22 3.68 10.67
N ALA A 81 -9.21 4.41 10.15
CA ALA A 81 -9.18 4.96 8.80
C ALA A 81 -7.99 5.90 8.59
N ARG A 82 -7.76 6.81 9.54
CA ARG A 82 -6.63 7.75 9.52
C ARG A 82 -5.28 7.03 9.59
N ARG A 83 -5.14 6.07 10.52
CA ARG A 83 -3.90 5.31 10.76
C ARG A 83 -3.52 4.45 9.56
N ASN A 84 -4.51 3.88 8.87
CA ASN A 84 -4.31 3.00 7.72
C ASN A 84 -4.40 3.72 6.36
N GLY A 85 -4.56 5.05 6.36
CA GLY A 85 -4.61 5.85 5.13
C GLY A 85 -5.73 5.42 4.18
N CYS A 86 -6.91 5.09 4.72
CA CYS A 86 -8.03 4.58 3.93
C CYS A 86 -9.35 5.27 4.28
N ALA A 87 -10.35 5.15 3.40
CA ALA A 87 -11.67 5.71 3.66
C ALA A 87 -12.42 4.87 4.73
N PRO A 88 -13.30 5.48 5.55
CA PRO A 88 -14.11 4.76 6.54
C PRO A 88 -14.96 3.61 5.96
N ARG A 89 -15.32 3.68 4.67
CA ARG A 89 -15.98 2.57 3.96
C ARG A 89 -15.10 1.32 3.84
N THR A 90 -13.79 1.50 3.70
CA THR A 90 -12.83 0.39 3.61
C THR A 90 -12.70 -0.31 4.94
N VAL A 91 -12.69 0.45 6.05
CA VAL A 91 -12.70 -0.11 7.40
C VAL A 91 -13.94 -0.99 7.60
N ARG A 92 -15.14 -0.49 7.29
CA ARG A 92 -16.38 -1.27 7.36
C ARG A 92 -16.33 -2.55 6.52
N ARG A 93 -15.80 -2.48 5.29
CA ARG A 93 -15.65 -3.64 4.41
C ARG A 93 -14.69 -4.68 4.98
N ALA A 94 -13.56 -4.23 5.53
CA ALA A 94 -12.57 -5.10 6.16
C ALA A 94 -13.18 -5.83 7.36
N LEU A 95 -13.86 -5.11 8.26
CA LEU A 95 -14.50 -5.69 9.44
C LEU A 95 -15.60 -6.71 9.08
N ALA A 96 -16.41 -6.39 8.07
CA ALA A 96 -17.42 -7.33 7.55
C ALA A 96 -16.78 -8.60 6.95
N THR A 97 -15.61 -8.49 6.33
CA THR A 97 -14.86 -9.63 5.78
C THR A 97 -14.23 -10.47 6.89
N SER A 98 -13.87 -9.84 8.02
CA SER A 98 -13.31 -10.50 9.20
C SER A 98 -14.36 -11.08 10.16
N GLY A 99 -15.65 -11.07 9.82
CA GLY A 99 -16.71 -11.60 10.69
C GLY A 99 -17.02 -10.73 11.91
N LEU A 100 -16.56 -9.46 11.93
CA LEU A 100 -16.89 -8.50 12.97
C LEU A 100 -18.13 -7.70 12.57
N LYS A 101 -19.19 -7.73 13.39
CA LYS A 101 -20.38 -6.89 13.20
C LYS A 101 -20.43 -5.78 14.25
N MET A 102 -20.95 -4.64 13.82
CA MET A 102 -21.24 -3.51 14.71
C MET A 102 -22.57 -3.77 15.41
N THR A 103 -22.58 -3.83 16.74
CA THR A 103 -23.79 -3.85 17.56
C THR A 103 -23.81 -2.59 18.42
N GLY A 104 -24.59 -1.59 17.99
CA GLY A 104 -24.63 -0.27 18.62
C GLY A 104 -23.34 0.53 18.39
N SER A 105 -22.70 0.98 19.48
CA SER A 105 -21.41 1.68 19.49
C SER A 105 -20.19 0.76 19.72
N SER A 106 -20.41 -0.55 19.88
CA SER A 106 -19.36 -1.54 20.13
C SER A 106 -19.24 -2.55 18.99
N TRP A 107 -18.03 -3.03 18.72
CA TRP A 107 -17.78 -4.12 17.78
C TRP A 107 -17.82 -5.44 18.54
N GLN A 108 -18.62 -6.38 18.06
CA GLN A 108 -18.67 -7.73 18.61
C GLN A 108 -18.25 -8.71 17.51
N SER A 109 -17.36 -9.63 17.87
CA SER A 109 -17.05 -10.77 17.01
C SER A 109 -18.32 -11.59 16.83
N THR A 110 -18.69 -11.89 15.58
CA THR A 110 -19.85 -12.73 15.30
C THR A 110 -19.52 -14.19 15.08
N ASP A 111 -18.24 -14.56 15.13
CA ASP A 111 -17.80 -15.91 14.81
C ASP A 111 -17.08 -16.61 15.97
N SER A 112 -17.78 -17.62 16.48
CA SER A 112 -17.24 -18.82 17.13
C SER A 112 -16.79 -19.87 16.08
N HIS A 113 -16.46 -19.48 14.84
CA HIS A 113 -16.22 -20.42 13.74
C HIS A 113 -14.86 -20.24 13.06
N HIS A 114 -14.17 -21.38 12.95
CA HIS A 114 -12.92 -21.62 12.23
C HIS A 114 -12.76 -20.82 10.93
N PHE A 115 -11.70 -20.02 10.89
CA PHE A 115 -11.04 -19.57 9.66
C PHE A 115 -10.76 -20.83 8.80
N ARG A 116 -11.58 -21.07 7.77
CA ARG A 116 -11.31 -22.11 6.77
C ARG A 116 -10.26 -21.56 5.82
N ASP A 117 -9.07 -22.16 5.86
CA ASP A 117 -8.02 -21.92 4.87
C ASP A 117 -8.55 -22.17 3.45
N PRO A 118 -8.31 -21.27 2.49
CA PRO A 118 -8.53 -21.55 1.08
C PRO A 118 -7.47 -22.53 0.58
N LYS A 119 -7.92 -23.63 -0.06
CA LYS A 119 -7.07 -24.57 -0.81
C LYS A 119 -6.55 -23.96 -2.10
#